data_AF-A0A1A8V4U4-F1
#
_entry.id   AF-A0A1A8V4U4-F1
#
_cell.length_a   1.000
_cell.length_b   1.000
_cell.length_c   1.000
_cell.angle_alpha   90.00
_cell.angle_beta   90.00
_cell.angle_gamma   90.00
#
_symmetry.space_group_name_H-M   'P 1'
#
loop_
_entity.id
_entity.type
_entity.pdbx_description
1 polymer ?
#
loop_
_entity_poly.entity_id
_entity_poly.type
_entity_poly.pdbx_seq_one_letter_code
_entity_poly.pdbx_strand_id
1 'polypeptide(L)'
;MERKVLSQVVCVCLLLSGHVSTVELTCETLILLSTNLTARTLMLLNQTFAISNSSGLFCDLSVDGIGTCWPRSTAGNLISRPCPEQFNGIHYNTTNRVYRECQSNGTWAPRGNYSQCTEIIILKKSKVHYQVVLIINYLGHCISLGALLLAFLLFMRLRSIRCLRNIIHWNLISAFILRNATWFIVQLTMNPSVTESNQAWCKLVTAAYNYFHVTNFFWMFGEGCYLHTAVVLTYSTDKLRKWMFICIGWGIPFPVIVAWAFGKLYYDNEKCWFGKKAGVYTDYIYQGPMILVLL
;
A
#
# COMPACT_ATOMS: atom_id res chain seq x y z
N MET A 1 3.95 -12.46 -11.38
CA MET A 1 3.13 -13.60 -10.91
C MET A 1 3.34 -14.83 -11.79
N GLU A 2 3.42 -14.68 -13.12
CA GLU A 2 3.57 -15.79 -14.07
C GLU A 2 4.88 -16.61 -13.96
N ARG A 3 6.02 -15.99 -13.61
CA ARG A 3 7.30 -16.71 -13.45
C ARG A 3 7.32 -17.73 -12.30
N LYS A 4 6.51 -17.49 -11.25
CA LYS A 4 6.37 -18.43 -10.12
C LYS A 4 5.47 -19.61 -10.46
N VAL A 5 4.42 -19.37 -11.25
CA VAL A 5 3.50 -20.43 -11.71
C VAL A 5 4.19 -21.34 -12.73
N LEU A 6 4.98 -20.78 -13.65
CA LEU A 6 5.73 -21.57 -14.63
C LEU A 6 6.75 -22.52 -13.98
N SER A 7 7.45 -22.05 -12.94
CA SER A 7 8.40 -22.88 -12.17
C SER A 7 7.69 -24.00 -11.39
N GLN A 8 6.50 -23.74 -10.85
CA GLN A 8 5.69 -24.74 -10.15
C GLN A 8 5.10 -25.81 -11.09
N VAL A 9 4.66 -25.43 -12.30
CA VAL A 9 4.10 -26.39 -13.28
C VAL A 9 5.20 -27.29 -13.86
N VAL A 10 6.39 -26.74 -14.14
CA VAL A 10 7.54 -27.53 -14.64
C VAL A 10 7.98 -28.59 -13.64
N CYS A 11 7.97 -28.28 -12.34
CA CYS A 11 8.35 -29.22 -11.28
C CYS A 11 7.34 -30.38 -11.13
N VAL A 12 6.04 -30.12 -11.30
CA VAL A 12 4.99 -31.16 -11.26
C VAL A 12 5.01 -32.06 -12.50
N CYS A 13 5.28 -31.50 -13.69
CA CYS A 13 5.38 -32.29 -14.92
C CYS A 13 6.61 -33.21 -14.95
N LEU A 14 7.74 -32.78 -14.38
CA LEU A 14 8.96 -33.60 -14.27
C LEU A 14 8.80 -34.76 -13.27
N LEU A 15 7.99 -34.60 -12.22
CA LEU A 15 7.68 -35.67 -11.26
C LEU A 15 6.77 -36.77 -11.84
N LEU A 16 5.95 -36.45 -12.85
CA LEU A 16 5.00 -37.39 -13.48
C LEU A 16 5.60 -38.21 -14.63
N SER A 17 6.75 -37.82 -15.19
CA SER A 17 7.31 -38.40 -16.41
C SER A 17 8.39 -39.49 -16.18
N GLY A 18 8.55 -39.98 -14.94
CA GLY A 18 9.22 -41.27 -14.67
C GLY A 18 10.71 -41.37 -15.05
N HIS A 19 11.39 -40.28 -15.41
CA HIS A 19 12.82 -40.29 -15.67
C HIS A 19 13.59 -39.89 -14.39
N VAL A 20 13.90 -40.91 -13.59
CA VAL A 20 14.78 -40.79 -12.42
C VAL A 20 16.22 -40.60 -12.90
N SER A 21 16.72 -39.38 -12.81
CA SER A 21 18.16 -39.10 -12.78
C SER A 21 18.43 -38.28 -11.52
N THR A 22 19.00 -38.95 -10.51
CA THR A 22 19.67 -38.43 -9.30
C THR A 22 19.53 -36.92 -9.05
N VAL A 23 18.46 -36.52 -8.35
CA VAL A 23 18.28 -35.14 -7.88
C VAL A 23 18.93 -35.02 -6.49
N GLU A 24 20.05 -34.30 -6.40
CA GLU A 24 20.55 -33.77 -5.13
C GLU A 24 19.46 -32.90 -4.48
N LEU A 25 19.01 -33.26 -3.27
CA LEU A 25 18.12 -32.40 -2.49
C LEU A 25 18.85 -31.09 -2.17
N THR A 26 18.53 -30.02 -2.90
CA THR A 26 19.07 -28.70 -2.64
C THR A 26 18.29 -28.01 -1.51
N CYS A 27 18.93 -27.10 -0.78
CA CYS A 27 18.29 -26.34 0.32
C CYS A 27 16.96 -25.67 -0.08
N GLU A 28 16.78 -25.35 -1.37
CA GLU A 28 15.56 -24.72 -1.88
C GLU A 28 14.35 -25.66 -1.84
N THR A 29 14.53 -26.96 -2.07
CA THR A 29 13.43 -27.94 -2.01
C THR A 29 12.95 -28.17 -0.57
N LEU A 30 13.82 -28.00 0.43
CA LEU A 30 13.48 -28.18 1.85
C LEU A 30 12.79 -26.97 2.48
N ILE A 31 13.16 -25.75 2.07
CA ILE A 31 12.44 -24.52 2.45
C ILE A 31 11.02 -24.53 1.87
N LEU A 32 10.85 -25.04 0.64
CA LEU A 32 9.52 -25.20 0.05
C LEU A 32 8.70 -26.31 0.74
N LEU A 33 9.32 -27.42 1.15
CA LEU A 33 8.63 -28.50 1.88
C LEU A 33 8.14 -28.08 3.28
N SER A 34 8.89 -27.25 4.01
CA SER A 34 8.52 -26.82 5.38
C SER A 34 7.26 -25.96 5.42
N THR A 35 6.92 -25.30 4.31
CA THR A 35 5.72 -24.46 4.22
C THR A 35 4.42 -25.23 3.89
N ASN A 36 4.48 -26.52 3.54
CA ASN A 36 3.30 -27.18 2.95
C ASN A 36 3.02 -28.64 3.31
N LEU A 37 3.83 -29.36 4.08
CA LEU A 37 3.59 -30.80 4.25
C LEU A 37 3.22 -31.22 5.67
N THR A 38 1.97 -31.69 5.77
CA THR A 38 1.42 -32.51 6.85
C THR A 38 2.24 -33.78 7.05
N ALA A 39 2.25 -34.29 8.28
CA ALA A 39 3.10 -35.35 8.84
C ALA A 39 3.18 -36.70 8.08
N ARG A 40 2.52 -36.88 6.92
CA ARG A 40 2.51 -38.13 6.15
C ARG A 40 3.65 -38.28 5.16
N THR A 41 4.34 -37.20 4.77
CA THR A 41 5.41 -37.27 3.76
C THR A 41 6.81 -37.47 4.34
N LEU A 42 6.98 -37.28 5.66
CA LEU A 42 8.22 -37.62 6.37
C LEU A 42 8.52 -39.13 6.35
N MET A 43 7.50 -39.98 6.18
CA MET A 43 7.67 -41.43 6.19
C MET A 43 8.19 -42.00 4.85
N LEU A 44 8.06 -41.26 3.75
CA LEU A 44 8.46 -41.70 2.41
C LEU A 44 9.85 -41.22 1.98
N LEU A 45 10.45 -40.24 2.67
CA LEU A 45 11.76 -39.69 2.31
C LEU A 45 12.95 -40.41 2.98
N ASN A 46 12.68 -41.47 3.74
CA ASN A 46 13.71 -42.24 4.46
C ASN A 46 14.35 -43.36 3.61
N GLN A 47 14.03 -43.47 2.32
CA GLN A 47 14.44 -44.61 1.49
C GLN A 47 15.29 -44.29 0.24
N THR A 48 15.73 -43.05 0.02
CA THR A 48 16.67 -42.75 -1.07
C THR A 48 17.85 -41.89 -0.62
N PHE A 49 18.54 -42.31 0.44
CA PHE A 49 19.92 -41.85 0.68
C PHE A 49 20.88 -42.79 -0.03
N ALA A 50 21.30 -42.39 -1.23
CA ALA A 50 22.46 -42.98 -1.88
C ALA A 50 23.70 -42.67 -1.02
N ILE A 51 24.27 -43.73 -0.44
CA ILE A 51 25.53 -43.72 0.29
C ILE A 51 26.64 -43.40 -0.71
N SER A 52 27.06 -42.13 -0.81
CA SER A 52 28.39 -41.83 -1.33
C SER A 52 29.38 -42.13 -0.20
N ASN A 53 30.17 -43.19 -0.39
CA ASN A 53 31.15 -43.65 0.58
C ASN A 53 32.31 -42.64 0.65
N SER A 54 32.16 -41.60 1.47
CA SER A 54 33.23 -40.67 1.85
C SER A 54 33.53 -40.88 3.33
N SER A 55 34.71 -41.42 3.62
CA SER A 55 35.20 -41.65 4.98
C SER A 55 35.53 -40.31 5.65
N GLY A 56 34.54 -39.69 6.29
CA GLY A 56 34.68 -38.44 7.05
C GLY A 56 33.47 -38.16 7.95
N LEU A 57 33.66 -37.33 8.99
CA LEU A 57 32.57 -36.78 9.79
C LEU A 57 31.90 -35.62 9.02
N PHE A 58 30.57 -35.58 9.00
CA PHE A 58 29.78 -34.56 8.31
C PHE A 58 28.67 -34.04 9.24
N CYS A 59 28.28 -32.79 9.08
CA CYS A 59 27.04 -32.27 9.62
C CYS A 59 25.91 -32.41 8.59
N ASP A 60 24.78 -32.97 9.01
CA ASP A 60 23.60 -33.16 8.16
C ASP A 60 22.88 -31.86 7.79
N LEU A 61 22.01 -31.91 6.79
CA LEU A 61 21.20 -30.76 6.36
C LEU A 61 20.27 -30.30 7.50
N SER A 62 20.34 -29.02 7.89
CA SER A 62 19.53 -28.47 8.99
C SER A 62 18.95 -27.09 8.67
N VAL A 63 17.83 -26.75 9.29
CA VAL A 63 17.19 -25.42 9.19
C VAL A 63 17.12 -24.80 10.58
N ASP A 64 17.56 -23.56 10.70
CA ASP A 64 17.49 -22.81 11.97
C ASP A 64 16.07 -22.29 12.23
N GLY A 65 15.77 -21.94 13.49
CA GLY A 65 14.51 -21.29 13.87
C GLY A 65 14.26 -19.91 13.22
N ILE A 66 15.26 -19.36 12.52
CA ILE A 66 15.16 -18.12 11.72
C ILE A 66 14.74 -18.41 10.26
N GLY A 67 14.74 -19.69 9.83
CA GLY A 67 14.43 -20.11 8.47
C GLY A 67 15.65 -20.13 7.53
N THR A 68 16.87 -20.05 8.06
CA THR A 68 18.11 -20.18 7.25
C THR A 68 18.47 -21.65 7.09
N CYS A 69 18.73 -22.08 5.86
CA CYS A 69 19.06 -23.47 5.52
C CYS A 69 20.57 -23.71 5.45
N TRP A 70 21.04 -24.71 6.19
CA TRP A 70 22.45 -25.12 6.30
C TRP A 70 22.69 -26.43 5.55
N PRO A 71 23.45 -26.40 4.44
CA PRO A 71 23.68 -27.57 3.61
C PRO A 71 24.59 -28.59 4.30
N ARG A 72 24.47 -29.87 3.91
CA ARG A 72 25.38 -30.92 4.37
C ARG A 72 26.83 -30.52 4.11
N SER A 73 27.67 -30.56 5.15
CA SER A 73 29.04 -30.04 5.12
C SER A 73 29.99 -30.93 5.90
N THR A 74 31.26 -31.00 5.51
CA THR A 74 32.30 -31.74 6.25
C THR A 74 32.60 -31.10 7.60
N ALA A 75 32.95 -31.92 8.59
CA ALA A 75 33.36 -31.48 9.91
C ALA A 75 34.57 -30.53 9.86
N GLY A 76 34.54 -29.46 10.67
CA GLY A 76 35.58 -28.42 10.73
C GLY A 76 35.41 -27.25 9.76
N ASN A 77 34.37 -27.23 8.92
CA ASN A 77 34.15 -26.15 7.95
C ASN A 77 33.20 -25.07 8.45
N LEU A 78 33.54 -23.82 8.12
CA LEU A 78 32.70 -22.64 8.32
C LEU A 78 31.87 -22.35 7.07
N ILE A 79 30.55 -22.43 7.19
CA ILE A 79 29.62 -22.23 6.06
C ILE A 79 29.04 -20.82 6.13
N SER A 80 28.94 -20.16 4.97
CA SER A 80 28.33 -18.84 4.85
C SER A 80 27.05 -18.87 4.01
N ARG A 81 26.01 -18.20 4.50
CA ARG A 81 24.73 -18.00 3.80
C ARG A 81 24.37 -16.51 3.78
N PRO A 82 23.61 -16.04 2.78
CA PRO A 82 23.07 -14.68 2.83
C PRO A 82 22.13 -14.51 4.03
N CYS A 83 22.06 -13.30 4.58
CA CYS A 83 21.07 -12.97 5.60
C CYS A 83 19.63 -13.15 5.08
N PRO A 84 18.66 -13.51 5.93
CA PRO A 84 17.27 -13.67 5.52
C PRO A 84 16.67 -12.35 5.03
N GLU A 85 15.84 -12.38 3.99
CA GLU A 85 15.17 -11.19 3.45
C GLU A 85 14.20 -10.55 4.47
N GLN A 86 13.56 -11.37 5.29
CA GLN A 86 12.60 -10.92 6.28
C GLN A 86 12.53 -11.92 7.45
N PHE A 87 12.59 -11.41 8.68
CA PHE A 87 12.35 -12.19 9.88
C PHE A 87 11.45 -11.39 10.83
N ASN A 88 10.38 -12.01 11.34
CA ASN A 88 9.37 -11.37 12.20
C ASN A 88 8.84 -10.00 11.70
N GLY A 89 8.70 -9.82 10.38
CA GLY A 89 8.21 -8.56 9.81
C GLY A 89 9.26 -7.49 9.57
N ILE A 90 10.53 -7.74 9.90
CA ILE A 90 11.65 -6.80 9.73
C ILE A 90 12.51 -7.25 8.55
N HIS A 91 12.85 -6.31 7.66
CA HIS A 91 13.72 -6.57 6.51
C HIS A 91 15.19 -6.34 6.88
N TYR A 92 16.04 -7.29 6.48
CA TYR A 92 17.48 -7.24 6.70
C TYR A 92 18.23 -7.09 5.37
N ASN A 93 19.46 -6.58 5.44
CA ASN A 93 20.30 -6.48 4.25
C ASN A 93 20.83 -7.86 3.82
N THR A 94 20.38 -8.36 2.67
CA THR A 94 20.78 -9.64 2.09
C THR A 94 22.21 -9.67 1.53
N THR A 95 22.86 -8.51 1.40
CA THR A 95 24.26 -8.40 0.97
C THR A 95 25.21 -9.00 2.00
N ASN A 96 24.84 -8.91 3.28
CA ASN A 96 25.62 -9.45 4.37
C ASN A 96 25.39 -10.96 4.53
N ARG A 97 26.37 -11.64 5.13
CA ARG A 97 26.38 -13.09 5.26
C ARG A 97 26.35 -13.50 6.74
N VAL A 98 25.61 -14.58 7.01
CA VAL A 98 25.62 -15.31 8.29
C VAL A 98 26.58 -16.49 8.18
N TYR A 99 27.26 -16.80 9.27
CA TYR A 99 28.22 -17.90 9.34
C TYR A 99 27.79 -18.93 10.38
N ARG A 100 27.95 -20.22 10.06
CA ARG A 100 27.78 -21.30 11.03
C ARG A 100 28.82 -22.38 10.79
N GLU A 101 29.40 -22.82 11.90
CA GLU A 101 30.45 -23.82 11.91
C GLU A 101 29.88 -25.22 12.09
N CYS A 102 30.37 -26.16 11.29
CA CYS A 102 30.23 -27.59 11.53
C CYS A 102 31.40 -28.04 12.40
N GLN A 103 31.14 -28.46 13.64
CA GLN A 103 32.19 -28.85 14.58
C GLN A 103 32.92 -30.11 14.09
N SER A 104 34.15 -30.31 14.57
CA SER A 104 34.94 -31.52 14.32
C SER A 104 34.21 -32.81 14.72
N ASN A 105 33.27 -32.73 15.67
CA ASN A 105 32.45 -33.84 16.15
C ASN A 105 31.30 -34.23 15.20
N GLY A 106 31.15 -33.58 14.04
CA GLY A 106 30.05 -33.84 13.09
C GLY A 106 28.71 -33.23 13.50
N THR A 107 28.71 -32.31 14.48
CA THR A 107 27.51 -31.59 14.94
C THR A 107 27.58 -30.11 14.57
N TRP A 108 26.43 -29.52 14.24
CA TRP A 108 26.36 -28.09 14.01
C TRP A 108 26.56 -27.30 15.30
N ALA A 109 27.25 -26.16 15.20
CA ALA A 109 27.27 -25.19 16.29
C ALA A 109 25.84 -24.80 16.71
N PRO A 110 25.57 -24.64 18.03
CA PRO A 110 24.23 -24.38 18.55
C PRO A 110 23.67 -23.03 18.11
N ARG A 111 24.53 -22.07 17.73
CA ARG A 111 24.14 -20.75 17.24
C ARG A 111 25.00 -20.36 16.03
N GLY A 112 24.36 -19.86 14.98
CA GLY A 112 25.03 -19.15 13.89
C GLY A 112 25.40 -17.73 14.29
N ASN A 113 26.45 -17.17 13.68
CA ASN A 113 26.87 -15.80 13.87
C ASN A 113 26.11 -14.86 12.91
N TYR A 114 25.03 -14.28 13.41
CA TYR A 114 24.18 -13.32 12.69
C TYR A 114 24.60 -11.85 12.90
N SER A 115 25.79 -11.58 13.46
CA SER A 115 26.25 -10.21 13.78
C SER A 115 26.29 -9.25 12.59
N GLN A 116 26.45 -9.78 11.38
CA GLN A 116 26.50 -9.01 10.14
C GLN A 116 25.10 -8.73 9.56
N CYS A 117 24.04 -9.38 10.06
CA CYS A 117 22.68 -9.16 9.58
C CYS A 117 22.07 -7.94 10.26
N THR A 118 22.23 -6.77 9.63
CA THR A 118 21.68 -5.50 10.12
C THR A 118 20.32 -5.19 9.49
N GLU A 119 19.45 -4.57 10.28
CA GLU A 119 18.14 -4.11 9.82
C GLU A 119 18.28 -2.95 8.80
N ILE A 120 17.36 -2.87 7.84
CA ILE A 120 17.32 -1.77 6.89
C ILE A 120 16.77 -0.51 7.59
N ILE A 121 17.67 0.37 8.05
CA ILE A 121 17.38 1.60 8.81
C ILE A 121 16.39 2.54 8.08
N ILE A 122 16.34 2.48 6.74
CA ILE A 122 15.43 3.27 5.90
C ILE A 122 13.97 3.06 6.33
N LEU A 123 13.58 1.84 6.69
CA LEU A 123 12.21 1.51 7.08
C LEU A 123 11.81 2.20 8.40
N LYS A 124 12.74 2.26 9.37
CA LYS A 124 12.53 2.89 10.68
C LYS A 124 12.45 4.42 10.56
N LYS A 125 13.37 5.03 9.78
CA LYS A 125 13.33 6.47 9.49
C LYS A 125 12.04 6.84 8.77
N SER A 126 11.62 6.05 7.77
CA SER A 126 10.35 6.23 7.06
C SER A 126 9.13 6.18 8.00
N LYS A 127 9.11 5.27 8.98
CA LYS A 127 8.00 5.15 9.94
C LYS A 127 7.87 6.39 10.83
N VAL A 128 8.98 6.91 11.35
CA VAL A 128 8.96 8.13 12.19
C VAL A 128 8.56 9.35 11.38
N HIS A 129 9.14 9.55 10.19
CA HIS A 129 8.75 10.66 9.31
C HIS A 129 7.27 10.60 8.95
N TYR A 130 6.77 9.42 8.61
CA TYR A 130 5.35 9.22 8.30
C TYR A 130 4.43 9.60 9.47
N GLN A 131 4.75 9.17 10.69
CA GLN A 131 3.97 9.51 11.89
C GLN A 131 3.97 11.03 12.16
N VAL A 132 5.11 11.69 12.03
CA VAL A 132 5.21 13.15 12.20
C VAL A 132 4.36 13.89 11.18
N VAL A 133 4.42 13.48 9.90
CA VAL A 133 3.61 14.09 8.82
C VAL A 133 2.12 13.91 9.09
N LEU A 134 1.69 12.73 9.55
CA LEU A 134 0.30 12.48 9.89
C LEU A 134 -0.20 13.40 11.02
N ILE A 135 0.59 13.57 12.09
CA ILE A 135 0.24 14.43 13.23
C ILE A 135 0.09 15.89 12.79
N ILE A 136 1.05 16.40 12.01
CA ILE A 136 0.99 17.78 11.51
C ILE A 136 -0.24 17.97 10.61
N ASN A 137 -0.50 17.02 9.71
CA ASN A 137 -1.67 17.08 8.83
C ASN A 137 -2.98 17.03 9.62
N TYR A 138 -3.07 16.19 10.65
CA TYR A 138 -4.24 16.10 11.53
C TYR A 138 -4.51 17.43 12.24
N LEU A 139 -3.50 18.02 12.87
CA LEU A 139 -3.63 19.32 13.54
C LEU A 139 -4.05 20.43 12.57
N GLY A 140 -3.48 20.43 11.36
CA GLY A 140 -3.84 21.37 10.30
C GLY A 140 -5.32 21.28 9.92
N HIS A 141 -5.85 20.06 9.73
CA HIS A 141 -7.26 19.85 9.43
C HIS A 141 -8.19 20.27 10.58
N CYS A 142 -7.81 20.05 11.84
CA CYS A 142 -8.58 20.51 13.00
C CYS A 142 -8.67 22.05 13.04
N ILE A 143 -7.54 22.74 12.92
CA ILE A 143 -7.47 24.21 12.95
C ILE A 143 -8.24 24.80 11.76
N SER A 144 -8.03 24.25 10.56
CA SER A 144 -8.73 24.67 9.34
C SER A 144 -10.24 24.53 9.48
N LEU A 145 -10.72 23.38 9.95
CA LEU A 145 -12.14 23.13 10.15
C LEU A 145 -12.75 24.13 11.16
N GLY A 146 -12.07 24.38 12.28
CA GLY A 146 -12.54 25.35 13.29
C GLY A 146 -12.67 26.77 12.71
N ALA A 147 -11.65 27.24 11.99
CA ALA A 147 -11.68 28.56 11.35
C ALA A 147 -12.77 28.65 10.26
N LEU A 148 -12.93 27.60 9.45
CA LEU A 148 -13.95 27.55 8.39
C LEU A 148 -15.38 27.53 8.97
N LEU A 149 -15.61 26.81 10.06
CA LEU A 149 -16.90 26.80 10.74
C LEU A 149 -17.25 28.18 11.29
N LEU A 150 -16.28 28.87 11.91
CA LEU A 150 -16.48 30.24 12.38
C LEU A 150 -16.84 31.18 11.22
N ALA A 151 -16.08 31.13 10.12
CA ALA A 151 -16.36 31.93 8.92
C ALA A 151 -17.75 31.61 8.33
N PHE A 152 -18.11 30.34 8.22
CA PHE A 152 -19.42 29.90 7.72
C PHE A 152 -20.56 30.45 8.59
N LEU A 153 -20.43 30.40 9.91
CA LEU A 153 -21.42 30.95 10.84
C LEU A 153 -21.59 32.48 10.68
N LEU A 154 -20.49 33.21 10.53
CA LEU A 154 -20.52 34.66 10.32
C LEU A 154 -21.27 35.01 9.02
N PHE A 155 -20.95 34.34 7.91
CA PHE A 155 -21.62 34.57 6.63
C PHE A 155 -23.11 34.20 6.65
N MET A 156 -23.48 33.14 7.38
CA MET A 156 -24.87 32.72 7.54
C MET A 156 -25.71 33.70 8.37
N ARG A 157 -25.14 34.28 9.44
CA ARG A 157 -25.84 35.23 10.32
C ARG A 157 -26.08 36.58 9.66
N LEU A 158 -25.16 37.03 8.80
CA LEU A 158 -25.25 38.32 8.13
C LEU A 158 -26.09 38.24 6.85
N ARG A 159 -27.42 38.13 7.03
CA ARG A 159 -28.42 38.05 5.96
C ARG A 159 -28.31 39.16 4.90
N SER A 160 -27.81 40.34 5.29
CA SER A 160 -27.71 41.54 4.45
C SER A 160 -26.67 41.43 3.32
N ILE A 161 -25.69 40.53 3.42
CA ILE A 161 -24.52 40.49 2.50
C ILE A 161 -24.71 39.45 1.36
N ARG A 162 -25.93 39.02 1.08
CA ARG A 162 -26.21 37.92 0.11
C ARG A 162 -26.15 38.38 -1.36
N CYS A 163 -24.95 38.69 -1.85
CA CYS A 163 -24.64 38.97 -3.26
C CYS A 163 -24.09 37.72 -3.99
N LEU A 164 -24.00 37.74 -5.33
CA LEU A 164 -23.42 36.65 -6.12
C LEU A 164 -22.03 36.22 -5.63
N ARG A 165 -21.14 37.18 -5.35
CA ARG A 165 -19.82 36.94 -4.74
C ARG A 165 -19.92 36.14 -3.43
N ASN A 166 -20.81 36.54 -2.54
CA ASN A 166 -21.00 35.86 -1.26
C ASN A 166 -21.60 34.45 -1.44
N ILE A 167 -22.43 34.26 -2.49
CA ILE A 167 -22.93 32.94 -2.90
C ILE A 167 -21.81 32.05 -3.46
N ILE A 168 -20.74 32.60 -4.02
CA ILE A 168 -19.59 31.79 -4.43
C ILE A 168 -18.75 31.44 -3.20
N HIS A 169 -18.43 32.43 -2.37
CA HIS A 169 -17.60 32.19 -1.17
C HIS A 169 -18.23 31.22 -0.17
N TRP A 170 -19.52 31.32 0.16
CA TRP A 170 -20.13 30.37 1.11
C TRP A 170 -20.14 28.93 0.56
N ASN A 171 -20.30 28.73 -0.76
CA ASN A 171 -20.27 27.40 -1.38
C ASN A 171 -18.84 26.83 -1.37
N LEU A 172 -17.83 27.68 -1.63
CA LEU A 172 -16.42 27.32 -1.50
C LEU A 172 -16.07 26.93 -0.06
N ILE A 173 -16.50 27.72 0.94
CA ILE A 173 -16.30 27.41 2.36
C ILE A 173 -17.00 26.10 2.71
N SER A 174 -18.24 25.88 2.26
CA SER A 174 -18.93 24.60 2.44
C SER A 174 -18.19 23.43 1.80
N ALA A 175 -17.63 23.59 0.59
CA ALA A 175 -16.82 22.56 -0.05
C ALA A 175 -15.55 22.24 0.75
N PHE A 176 -14.88 23.25 1.31
CA PHE A 176 -13.76 23.03 2.23
C PHE A 176 -14.18 22.32 3.51
N ILE A 177 -15.31 22.67 4.12
CA ILE A 177 -15.84 21.98 5.31
C ILE A 177 -16.12 20.51 4.99
N LEU A 178 -16.81 20.20 3.88
CA LEU A 178 -17.12 18.83 3.48
C LEU A 178 -15.86 18.02 3.16
N ARG A 179 -14.86 18.63 2.50
CA ARG A 179 -13.55 18.00 2.27
C ARG A 179 -12.84 17.66 3.58
N ASN A 180 -12.83 18.57 4.55
CA ASN A 180 -12.22 18.32 5.86
C ASN A 180 -13.01 17.26 6.64
N ALA A 181 -14.35 17.34 6.66
CA ALA A 181 -15.21 16.37 7.34
C ALA A 181 -15.03 14.95 6.78
N THR A 182 -15.01 14.81 5.46
CA THR A 182 -14.77 13.50 4.82
C THR A 182 -13.37 12.98 5.06
N TRP A 183 -12.35 13.84 5.15
CA TRP A 183 -11.02 13.42 5.58
C TRP A 183 -11.05 12.76 6.97
N PHE A 184 -11.76 13.32 7.95
CA PHE A 184 -11.91 12.68 9.26
C PHE A 184 -12.65 11.33 9.18
N ILE A 185 -13.73 11.25 8.40
CA ILE A 185 -14.48 9.99 8.20
C ILE A 185 -13.57 8.92 7.59
N VAL A 186 -12.74 9.30 6.61
CA VAL A 186 -11.72 8.44 6.01
C VAL A 186 -10.74 7.93 7.07
N GLN A 187 -10.20 8.81 7.92
CA GLN A 187 -9.25 8.40 8.98
C GLN A 187 -9.89 7.43 9.97
N LEU A 188 -11.15 7.63 10.34
CA LEU A 188 -11.90 6.71 11.20
C LEU A 188 -12.12 5.35 10.53
N THR A 189 -12.37 5.35 9.22
CA THR A 189 -12.62 4.14 8.42
C THR A 189 -11.35 3.33 8.17
N MET A 190 -10.17 3.97 8.22
CA MET A 190 -8.86 3.31 8.04
C MET A 190 -8.50 2.36 9.18
N ASN A 191 -9.26 2.35 10.28
CA ASN A 191 -9.08 1.36 11.34
C ASN A 191 -9.46 -0.06 10.86
N PRO A 192 -8.61 -1.08 11.11
CA PRO A 192 -8.78 -2.43 10.56
C PRO A 192 -10.10 -3.09 11.01
N SER A 193 -10.63 -2.72 12.17
CA SER A 193 -11.91 -3.20 12.70
C SER A 193 -13.13 -2.78 11.88
N VAL A 194 -13.08 -1.60 11.25
CA VAL A 194 -14.20 -1.04 10.46
C VAL A 194 -14.14 -1.53 9.00
N THR A 195 -12.92 -1.71 8.47
CA THR A 195 -12.71 -2.16 7.09
C THR A 195 -13.27 -3.58 6.85
N GLU A 196 -13.13 -4.49 7.81
CA GLU A 196 -13.64 -5.86 7.67
C GLU A 196 -15.16 -5.97 7.95
N SER A 197 -15.77 -5.01 8.65
CA SER A 197 -17.22 -5.08 8.94
C SER A 197 -18.09 -4.63 7.77
N ASN A 198 -17.65 -3.63 6.99
CA ASN A 198 -18.46 -3.05 5.92
C ASN A 198 -17.63 -2.59 4.72
N GLN A 199 -17.36 -3.53 3.80
CA GLN A 199 -16.64 -3.27 2.55
C GLN A 199 -17.28 -2.15 1.71
N ALA A 200 -18.61 -2.16 1.61
CA ALA A 200 -19.36 -1.16 0.85
C ALA A 200 -19.24 0.25 1.45
N TRP A 201 -19.24 0.35 2.79
CA TRP A 201 -19.05 1.62 3.49
C TRP A 201 -17.69 2.23 3.17
N CYS A 202 -16.64 1.41 3.17
CA CYS A 202 -15.30 1.85 2.85
C CYS A 202 -15.22 2.44 1.44
N LYS A 203 -15.78 1.76 0.43
CA LYS A 203 -15.85 2.23 -0.96
C LYS A 203 -16.61 3.56 -1.08
N LEU A 204 -17.77 3.67 -0.40
CA LEU A 204 -18.59 4.88 -0.42
C LEU A 204 -17.86 6.07 0.21
N VAL A 205 -17.22 5.87 1.37
CA VAL A 205 -16.44 6.91 2.05
C VAL A 205 -15.27 7.37 1.19
N THR A 206 -14.53 6.45 0.55
CA THR A 206 -13.44 6.83 -0.37
C THR A 206 -13.96 7.61 -1.57
N ALA A 207 -15.06 7.17 -2.19
CA ALA A 207 -15.67 7.88 -3.32
C ALA A 207 -16.15 9.29 -2.93
N ALA A 208 -16.79 9.42 -1.76
CA ALA A 208 -17.22 10.70 -1.23
C ALA A 208 -16.03 11.64 -0.97
N TYR A 209 -14.96 11.14 -0.37
CA TYR A 209 -13.73 11.92 -0.16
C TYR A 209 -13.15 12.45 -1.48
N ASN A 210 -13.03 11.59 -2.50
CA ASN A 210 -12.55 12.00 -3.81
C ASN A 210 -13.48 13.03 -4.47
N TYR A 211 -14.80 12.87 -4.33
CA TYR A 211 -15.78 13.84 -4.82
C TYR A 211 -15.64 15.22 -4.19
N PHE A 212 -15.58 15.32 -2.85
CA PHE A 212 -15.41 16.61 -2.20
C PHE A 212 -14.03 17.21 -2.45
N HIS A 213 -13.01 16.37 -2.66
CA HIS A 213 -11.69 16.83 -3.05
C HIS A 213 -11.72 17.51 -4.43
N VAL A 214 -12.26 16.84 -5.46
CA VAL A 214 -12.38 17.42 -6.81
C VAL A 214 -13.29 18.65 -6.80
N THR A 215 -14.45 18.56 -6.14
CA THR A 215 -15.41 19.68 -5.99
C THR A 215 -14.77 20.92 -5.39
N ASN A 216 -13.87 20.76 -4.41
CA ASN A 216 -13.15 21.88 -3.82
C ASN A 216 -12.27 22.60 -4.86
N PHE A 217 -11.57 21.88 -5.73
CA PHE A 217 -10.79 22.50 -6.82
C PHE A 217 -11.67 23.22 -7.85
N PHE A 218 -12.79 22.63 -8.24
CA PHE A 218 -13.74 23.27 -9.16
C PHE A 218 -14.35 24.55 -8.57
N TRP A 219 -14.63 24.59 -7.25
CA TRP A 219 -15.08 25.82 -6.59
C TRP A 219 -13.98 26.89 -6.49
N MET A 220 -12.71 26.50 -6.24
CA MET A 220 -11.59 27.44 -6.29
C MET A 220 -11.43 28.07 -7.68
N PHE A 221 -11.56 27.26 -8.74
CA PHE A 221 -11.57 27.76 -10.11
C PHE A 221 -12.78 28.63 -10.43
N GLY A 222 -13.97 28.28 -9.93
CA GLY A 222 -15.17 29.10 -10.08
C GLY A 222 -15.01 30.49 -9.47
N GLU A 223 -14.36 30.59 -8.31
CA GLU A 223 -14.00 31.88 -7.70
C GLU A 223 -12.97 32.65 -8.55
N GLY A 224 -11.92 31.98 -9.04
CA GLY A 224 -10.92 32.60 -9.91
C GLY A 224 -11.51 33.14 -11.22
N CYS A 225 -12.35 32.35 -11.90
CA CYS A 225 -13.06 32.76 -13.10
C CYS A 225 -14.01 33.93 -12.84
N TYR A 226 -14.71 33.92 -11.70
CA TYR A 226 -15.58 35.02 -11.31
C TYR A 226 -14.78 36.32 -11.12
N LEU A 227 -13.65 36.27 -10.41
CA LEU A 227 -12.80 37.43 -10.19
C LEU A 227 -12.22 37.97 -11.49
N HIS A 228 -11.70 37.10 -12.37
CA HIS A 228 -11.18 37.49 -13.67
C HIS A 228 -12.26 38.15 -14.55
N THR A 229 -13.45 37.55 -14.62
CA THR A 229 -14.57 38.08 -15.42
C THR A 229 -15.06 39.42 -14.86
N ALA A 230 -15.10 39.58 -13.54
CA ALA A 230 -15.48 40.84 -12.90
C ALA A 230 -14.52 41.98 -13.23
N VAL A 231 -13.23 41.69 -13.39
CA VAL A 231 -12.20 42.69 -13.74
C VAL A 231 -12.22 43.01 -15.24
N VAL A 232 -12.30 42.01 -16.12
CA VAL A 232 -12.18 42.20 -17.57
C VAL A 232 -13.51 42.60 -18.23
N LEU A 233 -14.62 42.03 -17.77
CA LEU A 233 -15.95 42.18 -18.38
C LEU A 233 -16.97 42.69 -17.36
N THR A 234 -16.68 43.88 -16.80
CA THR A 234 -17.48 44.55 -15.76
C THR A 234 -18.99 44.58 -16.09
N TYR A 235 -19.35 44.88 -17.34
CA TYR A 235 -20.75 44.97 -17.80
C TYR A 235 -21.46 43.61 -17.98
N SER A 236 -20.72 42.50 -18.08
CA SER A 236 -21.31 41.16 -18.33
C SER A 236 -21.69 40.41 -17.05
N THR A 237 -21.19 40.85 -15.89
CA THR A 237 -21.41 40.15 -14.61
C THR A 237 -22.87 40.06 -14.20
N ASP A 238 -23.71 41.04 -14.56
CA ASP A 238 -25.16 41.01 -14.32
C ASP A 238 -25.91 39.94 -15.14
N LYS A 239 -25.34 39.49 -16.27
CA LYS A 239 -25.91 38.40 -17.08
C LYS A 239 -25.48 37.01 -16.62
N LEU A 240 -24.49 36.91 -15.73
CA LEU A 240 -24.00 35.62 -15.24
C LEU A 240 -25.01 35.00 -14.28
N ARG A 241 -25.67 33.94 -14.75
CA ARG A 241 -26.65 33.22 -13.94
C ARG A 241 -25.94 32.45 -12.83
N LYS A 242 -26.29 32.72 -11.56
CA LYS A 242 -25.78 31.99 -10.37
C LYS A 242 -25.83 30.46 -10.50
N TRP A 243 -26.83 29.93 -11.22
CA TRP A 243 -26.96 28.50 -11.51
C TRP A 243 -25.79 27.92 -12.29
N MET A 244 -25.17 28.69 -13.19
CA MET A 244 -24.03 28.23 -13.98
C MET A 244 -22.84 27.88 -13.08
N PHE A 245 -22.52 28.72 -12.10
CA PHE A 245 -21.45 28.44 -11.14
C PHE A 245 -21.75 27.23 -10.25
N ILE A 246 -23.02 27.05 -9.85
CA ILE A 246 -23.44 25.86 -9.09
C ILE A 246 -23.28 24.59 -9.92
N CYS A 247 -23.64 24.62 -11.22
CA CYS A 247 -23.45 23.50 -12.14
C CYS A 247 -21.96 23.19 -12.37
N ILE A 248 -21.10 24.20 -12.49
CA ILE A 248 -19.66 24.02 -12.65
C ILE A 248 -19.06 23.42 -11.37
N GLY A 249 -19.40 23.96 -10.20
CA GLY A 249 -18.83 23.55 -8.93
C GLY A 249 -19.29 22.17 -8.48
N TRP A 250 -20.60 21.88 -8.46
CA TRP A 250 -21.14 20.61 -7.96
C TRP A 250 -21.45 19.58 -9.04
N GLY A 251 -21.81 20.06 -10.24
CA GLY A 251 -22.32 19.23 -11.33
C GLY A 251 -21.21 18.53 -12.11
N ILE A 252 -20.12 19.21 -12.46
CA ILE A 252 -19.01 18.62 -13.24
C ILE A 252 -18.23 17.54 -12.47
N PRO A 253 -17.92 17.70 -11.16
CA PRO A 253 -17.20 16.66 -10.41
C PRO A 253 -17.96 15.34 -10.26
N PHE A 254 -19.30 15.38 -10.27
CA PHE A 254 -20.14 14.20 -10.04
C PHE A 254 -19.94 13.10 -11.10
N PRO A 255 -20.13 13.36 -12.42
CA PRO A 255 -19.92 12.34 -13.45
C PRO A 255 -18.47 11.87 -13.52
N VAL A 256 -17.48 12.73 -13.22
CA VAL A 256 -16.06 12.36 -13.20
C VAL A 256 -15.80 11.27 -12.15
N ILE A 257 -16.33 11.45 -10.94
CA ILE A 257 -16.15 10.47 -9.85
C ILE A 257 -16.98 9.22 -10.09
N VAL A 258 -18.19 9.35 -10.65
CA VAL A 258 -19.01 8.18 -11.02
C VAL A 258 -18.27 7.33 -12.06
N ALA A 259 -17.70 7.94 -13.10
CA ALA A 259 -16.88 7.24 -14.09
C ALA A 259 -15.66 6.56 -13.45
N TRP A 260 -14.97 7.24 -12.54
CA TRP A 260 -13.86 6.65 -11.78
C TRP A 260 -14.31 5.45 -10.92
N ALA A 261 -15.42 5.59 -10.20
CA ALA A 261 -15.95 4.54 -9.33
C ALA A 261 -16.37 3.30 -10.14
N PHE A 262 -17.01 3.48 -11.30
CA PHE A 262 -17.30 2.38 -12.22
C PHE A 262 -16.03 1.72 -12.76
N GLY A 263 -15.02 2.51 -13.15
CA GLY A 263 -13.72 1.99 -13.56
C GLY A 263 -13.06 1.16 -12.46
N LYS A 264 -13.08 1.65 -11.22
CA LYS A 264 -12.55 0.92 -10.06
C LYS A 264 -13.33 -0.35 -9.75
N LEU A 265 -14.67 -0.35 -9.87
CA LEU A 265 -15.47 -1.56 -9.69
C LEU A 265 -15.12 -2.65 -10.71
N TYR A 266 -14.86 -2.27 -11.97
CA TYR A 266 -14.63 -3.22 -13.06
C TYR A 266 -13.20 -3.78 -13.08
N TYR A 267 -12.20 -2.93 -12.89
CA TYR A 267 -10.78 -3.33 -13.03
C TYR A 267 -10.13 -3.81 -11.72
N ASP A 268 -10.52 -3.28 -10.56
CA ASP A 268 -9.89 -3.57 -9.26
C ASP A 268 -10.96 -3.68 -8.15
N ASN A 269 -11.68 -4.81 -8.10
CA ASN A 269 -12.68 -5.06 -7.07
C ASN A 269 -12.04 -5.49 -5.73
N GLU A 270 -11.14 -4.67 -5.20
CA GLU A 270 -10.48 -4.92 -3.91
C GLU A 270 -11.40 -4.66 -2.71
N LYS A 271 -10.98 -5.15 -1.54
CA LYS A 271 -11.70 -4.94 -0.26
C LYS A 271 -11.96 -3.46 0.01
N CYS A 272 -11.01 -2.56 -0.18
CA CYS A 272 -11.30 -1.13 -0.14
C CYS A 272 -10.47 -0.34 -1.14
N TRP A 273 -11.03 0.76 -1.65
CA TRP A 273 -10.37 1.67 -2.59
C TRP A 273 -9.33 2.59 -1.93
N PHE A 274 -8.82 2.21 -0.75
CA PHE A 274 -7.77 2.94 -0.05
C PHE A 274 -6.38 2.50 -0.53
N GLY A 275 -5.57 3.48 -0.92
CA GLY A 275 -4.18 3.29 -1.32
C GLY A 275 -3.98 3.45 -2.82
N LYS A 276 -3.16 4.43 -3.20
CA LYS A 276 -2.68 4.57 -4.57
C LYS A 276 -1.64 3.47 -4.81
N LYS A 277 -2.01 2.40 -5.51
CA LYS A 277 -1.02 1.43 -5.97
C LYS A 277 -0.30 2.00 -7.19
N ALA A 278 1.03 1.99 -7.15
CA ALA A 278 1.84 2.42 -8.28
C ALA A 278 1.50 1.54 -9.50
N GLY A 279 1.06 2.16 -10.59
CA GLY A 279 0.72 1.48 -11.85
C GLY A 279 -0.77 1.40 -12.20
N VAL A 280 -1.68 1.90 -11.37
CA VAL A 280 -3.12 1.88 -11.69
C VAL A 280 -3.53 3.17 -12.40
N TYR A 281 -3.78 3.08 -13.72
CA TYR A 281 -4.16 4.21 -14.56
C TYR A 281 -5.54 4.81 -14.23
N THR A 282 -6.38 4.09 -13.48
CA THR A 282 -7.74 4.55 -13.16
C THR A 282 -7.75 5.85 -12.38
N ASP A 283 -6.72 6.12 -11.57
CA ASP A 283 -6.68 7.31 -10.71
C ASP A 283 -6.47 8.61 -11.50
N TYR A 284 -5.98 8.52 -12.75
CA TYR A 284 -5.87 9.67 -13.66
C TYR A 284 -7.23 10.22 -14.10
N ILE A 285 -8.31 9.43 -14.03
CA ILE A 285 -9.66 9.84 -14.46
C ILE A 285 -10.12 11.10 -13.71
N TYR A 286 -9.89 11.17 -12.40
CA TYR A 286 -10.24 12.35 -11.61
C TYR A 286 -9.08 13.32 -11.43
N GLN A 287 -7.82 12.85 -11.51
CA GLN A 287 -6.64 13.69 -11.35
C GLN A 287 -6.39 14.62 -12.55
N GLY A 288 -6.72 14.18 -13.77
CA GLY A 288 -6.58 14.99 -14.99
C GLY A 288 -7.39 16.30 -14.94
N PRO A 289 -8.72 16.23 -14.73
CA PRO A 289 -9.55 17.43 -14.57
C PRO A 289 -9.08 18.36 -13.45
N MET A 290 -8.59 17.82 -12.33
CA MET A 290 -8.04 18.65 -11.25
C MET A 290 -6.79 19.43 -11.68
N ILE A 291 -5.87 18.79 -12.41
CA ILE A 291 -4.65 19.45 -12.89
C ILE A 291 -5.00 20.52 -13.93
N LEU A 292 -5.94 20.23 -14.84
CA LEU A 292 -6.40 21.18 -15.84
C LEU A 292 -6.98 22.45 -15.21
N VAL A 293 -7.72 22.30 -14.12
CA VAL A 293 -8.37 23.38 -13.38
C VAL A 293 -7.38 24.23 -12.57
N LEU A 294 -6.18 23.71 -12.30
CA LEU A 294 -5.10 24.41 -11.61
C LEU A 294 -4.15 25.17 -12.53
N LEU A 295 -4.21 24.91 -13.84
CA LEU A 295 -3.44 25.60 -14.89
C LEU A 295 -4.13 26.89 -15.32
#